data_AF-A0A2V6APG0-F1
#
_entry.id   AF-A0A2V6APG0-F1
#
_cell.length_a   1.000
_cell.length_b   1.000
_cell.length_c   1.000
_cell.angle_alpha   90.00
_cell.angle_beta   90.00
_cell.angle_gamma   90.00
#
_symmetry.space_group_name_H-M   'P 1'
#
loop_
_entity.id
_entity.type
_entity.pdbx_description
1 polymer ?
#
loop_
_entity_poly.entity_id
_entity_poly.type
_entity_poly.pdbx_seq_one_letter_code
_entity_poly.pdbx_strand_id
1 'polypeptide(L)'
;MVLLIGNFPPDQQQSMQRFSEMMLRELRELGIATELTRPKAHFARLVPAQFEFLRKWAGYIDKFIIFPRRLREFRSVELVHICDHSNALYAKHFPNVPVVVTCHDLLAVRGALGEETDSPAS
;
A
#
# COMPACT_ATOMS: atom_id res chain seq x y z
N MET A 1 16.53 -0.71 9.41
CA MET A 1 16.21 -0.07 8.12
C MET A 1 14.79 0.50 8.15
N VAL A 2 14.51 1.50 7.30
CA VAL A 2 13.15 1.99 7.03
C VAL A 2 12.49 1.09 5.98
N LEU A 3 11.31 0.56 6.29
CA LEU A 3 10.49 -0.21 5.34
C LEU A 3 9.35 0.66 4.82
N LEU A 4 9.38 0.98 3.53
CA LEU A 4 8.29 1.65 2.83
C LEU A 4 7.28 0.61 2.34
N ILE A 5 6.00 0.83 2.60
CA ILE A 5 4.89 0.01 2.09
C ILE A 5 4.11 0.83 1.07
N GLY A 6 4.22 0.44 -0.20
CA GLY A 6 3.55 1.10 -1.33
C GLY A 6 2.28 0.38 -1.82
N ASN A 7 1.59 1.04 -2.75
CA ASN A 7 0.32 0.61 -3.29
C ASN A 7 0.43 -0.58 -4.26
N PHE A 8 -0.66 -1.32 -4.42
CA PHE A 8 -0.77 -2.42 -5.38
C PHE A 8 -0.74 -1.87 -6.82
N PRO A 9 0.30 -2.17 -7.63
CA PRO A 9 0.45 -1.55 -8.95
C PRO A 9 -0.77 -1.68 -9.89
N PRO A 10 -1.51 -2.81 -9.91
CA PRO A 10 -2.71 -2.95 -10.73
C PRO A 10 -3.86 -1.98 -10.41
N ASP A 11 -3.86 -1.32 -9.26
CA ASP A 11 -4.86 -0.29 -8.94
C ASP A 11 -4.62 1.02 -9.70
N GLN A 12 -3.50 1.15 -10.43
CA GLN A 12 -3.18 2.29 -11.28
C GLN A 12 -3.14 3.66 -10.57
N GLN A 13 -2.92 3.68 -9.25
CA GLN A 13 -2.76 4.91 -8.45
C GLN A 13 -1.40 5.58 -8.70
N GLN A 14 -1.24 6.25 -9.85
CA GLN A 14 0.04 6.76 -10.35
C GLN A 14 0.72 7.78 -9.44
N SER A 15 -0.04 8.67 -8.79
CA SER A 15 0.50 9.63 -7.82
C SER A 15 1.11 8.91 -6.62
N MET A 16 0.42 7.89 -6.08
CA MET A 16 0.88 7.20 -4.86
C MET A 16 2.05 6.26 -5.15
N GLN A 17 2.07 5.65 -6.34
CA GLN A 17 3.23 4.91 -6.83
C GLN A 17 4.47 5.82 -6.91
N ARG A 18 4.35 6.98 -7.56
CA ARG A 18 5.43 7.97 -7.65
C ARG A 18 5.85 8.50 -6.29
N PHE A 19 4.91 8.72 -5.36
CA PHE A 19 5.23 9.13 -3.99
C PHE A 19 6.09 8.08 -3.27
N SER A 20 5.73 6.80 -3.33
CA SER A 20 6.53 5.73 -2.68
C SER A 20 7.93 5.59 -3.28
N GLU A 21 8.07 5.78 -4.60
CA GLU A 21 9.37 5.74 -5.30
C GLU A 21 10.22 6.97 -5.01
N MET A 22 9.61 8.15 -4.91
CA MET A 22 10.26 9.37 -4.44
C MET A 22 10.80 9.15 -3.02
N MET A 23 9.97 8.71 -2.08
CA MET A 23 10.40 8.43 -0.71
C MET A 23 11.57 7.45 -0.66
N LEU A 24 11.54 6.38 -1.47
CA LEU A 24 12.64 5.41 -1.54
C LEU A 24 13.94 6.08 -2.00
N ARG A 25 13.88 6.89 -3.05
CA ARG A 25 15.05 7.58 -3.61
C ARG A 25 15.61 8.58 -2.62
N GLU A 26 14.79 9.51 -2.14
CA GLU A 26 15.25 10.61 -1.27
C GLU A 26 15.81 10.08 0.06
N LEU A 27 15.18 9.08 0.68
CA LEU A 27 15.71 8.48 1.92
C LEU A 27 17.07 7.81 1.69
N ARG A 28 17.27 7.15 0.55
CA ARG A 28 18.56 6.55 0.19
C ARG A 28 19.62 7.60 -0.11
N GLU A 29 19.26 8.69 -0.77
CA GLU A 29 20.16 9.83 -1.02
C GLU A 29 20.63 10.47 0.29
N LEU A 30 19.77 10.50 1.32
CA LEU A 30 20.13 10.91 2.69
C LEU A 30 20.96 9.86 3.47
N GLY A 31 21.32 8.73 2.85
CA GLY A 31 22.10 7.66 3.49
C GLY A 31 21.28 6.75 4.41
N ILE A 32 19.95 6.84 4.40
CA ILE A 32 19.08 6.01 5.23
C ILE A 32 18.84 4.67 4.52
N ALA A 33 19.22 3.57 5.19
CA ALA A 33 18.94 2.23 4.71
C ALA A 33 17.43 2.02 4.56
N THR A 34 16.96 1.97 3.31
CA THR A 34 15.52 1.97 2.98
C THR A 34 15.19 0.92 1.93
N GLU A 35 14.09 0.20 2.14
CA GLU A 35 13.52 -0.77 1.20
C GLU A 35 12.05 -0.45 0.92
N LEU A 36 11.62 -0.61 -0.33
CA LEU A 36 10.21 -0.48 -0.75
C LEU A 36 9.62 -1.85 -1.05
N THR A 37 8.55 -2.18 -0.35
CA THR A 37 7.73 -3.38 -0.60
C THR A 37 6.30 -2.99 -0.93
N ARG A 38 5.63 -3.80 -1.75
CA ARG A 38 4.23 -3.58 -2.16
C ARG A 38 3.56 -4.90 -2.52
N PRO A 39 2.22 -5.02 -2.44
CA PRO A 39 1.53 -6.21 -2.89
C PRO A 39 1.84 -6.48 -4.36
N LYS A 40 2.00 -7.75 -4.73
CA LYS A 40 2.29 -8.19 -6.10
C LYS A 40 1.12 -9.01 -6.62
N ALA A 41 0.82 -8.85 -7.91
CA ALA A 41 -0.30 -9.54 -8.55
C ALA A 41 0.07 -11.00 -8.86
N HIS A 42 0.01 -11.87 -7.85
CA HIS A 42 0.24 -13.30 -8.04
C HIS A 42 -1.00 -13.95 -8.63
N PHE A 43 -2.16 -13.79 -7.99
CA PHE A 43 -3.42 -14.39 -8.43
C PHE A 43 -4.16 -13.51 -9.43
N ALA A 44 -4.15 -12.18 -9.25
CA ALA A 44 -4.80 -11.26 -10.18
C ALA A 44 -4.23 -11.32 -11.61
N ARG A 45 -3.00 -11.84 -11.78
CA ARG A 45 -2.39 -12.06 -13.10
C ARG A 45 -2.78 -13.41 -13.73
N LEU A 46 -3.21 -14.38 -12.92
CA LEU A 46 -3.64 -15.70 -13.41
C LEU A 46 -5.08 -15.68 -13.91
N VAL A 47 -5.89 -14.73 -13.45
CA VAL A 47 -7.26 -14.55 -13.93
C VAL A 47 -7.24 -13.84 -15.29
N PRO A 48 -7.84 -14.43 -16.34
CA PRO A 48 -7.94 -13.80 -17.65
C PRO A 48 -8.62 -12.43 -17.60
N ALA A 49 -8.18 -11.49 -18.43
CA ALA A 49 -8.62 -10.09 -18.39
C ALA A 49 -10.13 -9.90 -18.60
N GLN A 50 -10.78 -10.80 -19.34
CA GLN A 50 -12.23 -10.77 -19.59
C GLN A 50 -13.08 -11.03 -18.34
N PHE A 51 -12.49 -11.53 -17.25
CA PHE A 51 -13.19 -11.79 -15.98
C PHE A 51 -12.84 -10.72 -14.94
N GLU A 52 -13.22 -9.46 -15.22
CA GLU A 52 -12.87 -8.30 -14.38
C GLU A 52 -13.28 -8.47 -12.91
N PHE A 53 -14.47 -9.02 -12.66
CA PHE A 53 -14.95 -9.30 -11.30
C PHE A 53 -14.04 -10.29 -10.57
N LEU A 54 -13.72 -11.43 -11.18
CA LEU A 54 -12.83 -12.43 -10.58
C LEU A 54 -11.42 -11.88 -10.38
N ARG A 55 -10.96 -11.03 -11.30
CA ARG A 55 -9.66 -10.38 -11.21
C ARG A 55 -9.60 -9.37 -10.06
N LYS A 56 -10.67 -8.62 -9.80
CA LYS A 56 -10.82 -7.75 -8.63
C LYS A 56 -10.72 -8.55 -7.33
N TRP A 57 -11.47 -9.65 -7.22
CA TRP A 57 -11.41 -10.53 -6.03
C TRP A 57 -10.05 -11.20 -5.85
N ALA A 58 -9.41 -11.65 -6.93
CA ALA A 58 -8.05 -12.16 -6.89
C ALA A 58 -7.04 -11.10 -6.41
N GLY A 59 -7.23 -9.84 -6.80
CA GLY A 59 -6.45 -8.71 -6.27
C GLY A 59 -6.63 -8.51 -4.76
N TYR A 60 -7.84 -8.70 -4.24
CA TYR A 60 -8.07 -8.66 -2.78
C TYR A 60 -7.35 -9.81 -2.05
N ILE A 61 -7.28 -11.01 -2.64
CA ILE A 61 -6.49 -12.12 -2.10
C ILE A 61 -4.99 -11.74 -2.05
N ASP A 62 -4.46 -11.18 -3.14
CA ASP A 62 -3.07 -10.71 -3.21
C ASP A 62 -2.76 -9.67 -2.11
N LYS A 63 -3.67 -8.69 -1.90
CA LYS A 63 -3.50 -7.61 -0.92
C LYS A 63 -3.70 -8.04 0.54
N PHE A 64 -4.70 -8.86 0.84
CA PHE A 64 -5.13 -9.12 2.22
C PHE A 64 -4.69 -10.46 2.78
N ILE A 65 -4.25 -11.40 1.93
CA ILE A 65 -3.81 -12.72 2.39
C ILE A 65 -2.32 -12.91 2.11
N ILE A 66 -1.87 -12.68 0.88
CA ILE A 66 -0.52 -13.05 0.45
C ILE A 66 0.50 -12.03 0.94
N PHE A 67 0.27 -10.76 0.66
CA PHE A 67 1.21 -9.71 1.03
C PHE A 67 1.42 -9.61 2.56
N PRO A 68 0.39 -9.69 3.41
CA PRO A 68 0.55 -9.82 4.86
C PRO A 68 1.44 -10.96 5.34
N ARG A 69 1.45 -12.10 4.63
CA ARG A 69 2.33 -13.22 4.97
C ARG A 69 3.78 -12.89 4.64
N ARG A 70 4.02 -12.27 3.48
CA ARG A 70 5.35 -11.79 3.07
C ARG A 70 5.91 -10.72 4.00
N LEU A 71 5.05 -9.87 4.59
CA LEU A 71 5.50 -8.84 5.55
C LEU A 71 6.23 -9.44 6.77
N ARG A 72 5.96 -10.71 7.11
CA ARG A 72 6.63 -11.41 8.22
C ARG A 72 8.09 -11.78 7.93
N GLU A 73 8.52 -11.69 6.68
CA GLU A 73 9.91 -11.96 6.27
C GLU A 73 10.85 -10.82 6.69
N PHE A 74 10.32 -9.62 6.95
CA PHE A 74 11.08 -8.46 7.37
C PHE A 74 11.33 -8.48 8.88
N ARG A 75 12.54 -8.89 9.30
CA ARG A 75 12.91 -9.06 10.72
C ARG A 75 13.77 -7.94 11.33
N SER A 76 14.24 -6.99 10.53
CA SER A 76 15.17 -5.92 10.97
C SER A 76 14.69 -4.52 10.59
N VAL A 77 13.39 -4.28 10.78
CA VAL A 77 12.74 -3.00 10.48
C VAL A 77 12.76 -2.12 11.73
N GLU A 78 13.29 -0.91 11.59
CA GLU A 78 13.36 0.08 12.68
C GLU A 78 12.19 1.06 12.62
N LEU A 79 11.65 1.30 11.42
CA LEU A 79 10.48 2.12 11.18
C LEU A 79 9.75 1.62 9.93
N VAL A 80 8.43 1.54 9.99
CA VAL A 80 7.58 1.27 8.84
C VAL A 80 6.92 2.56 8.41
N HIS A 81 7.03 2.91 7.13
CA HIS A 81 6.28 4.01 6.54
C HIS A 81 5.32 3.45 5.50
N ILE A 82 4.03 3.46 5.84
CA ILE A 82 2.95 3.13 4.92
C ILE A 82 2.69 4.39 4.09
N CYS A 83 3.04 4.32 2.81
CA CYS A 83 3.06 5.48 1.92
C CYS A 83 1.67 5.94 1.48
N ASP A 84 0.61 5.22 1.82
CA ASP A 84 -0.78 5.61 1.58
C ASP A 84 -1.73 5.00 2.62
N HIS A 85 -2.60 5.84 3.19
CA HIS A 85 -3.57 5.50 4.22
C HIS A 85 -4.51 4.34 3.87
N SER A 86 -4.81 4.10 2.59
CA SER A 86 -5.59 2.93 2.16
C SER A 86 -4.95 1.59 2.55
N ASN A 87 -3.63 1.58 2.78
CA ASN A 87 -2.83 0.42 3.17
C ASN A 87 -2.55 0.38 4.69
N ALA A 88 -3.15 1.26 5.50
CA ALA A 88 -2.90 1.37 6.94
C ALA A 88 -3.17 0.07 7.73
N LEU A 89 -4.03 -0.80 7.20
CA LEU A 89 -4.28 -2.13 7.77
C LEU A 89 -3.02 -2.99 7.94
N TYR A 90 -1.93 -2.69 7.21
CA TYR A 90 -0.67 -3.42 7.33
C TYR A 90 0.09 -3.09 8.62
N ALA A 91 -0.25 -1.99 9.30
CA ALA A 91 0.37 -1.59 10.56
C ALA A 91 0.30 -2.69 11.63
N LYS A 92 -0.79 -3.46 11.66
CA LYS A 92 -0.99 -4.59 12.61
C LYS A 92 0.06 -5.70 12.49
N HIS A 93 0.82 -5.76 11.40
CA HIS A 93 1.89 -6.74 11.21
C HIS A 93 3.21 -6.35 11.87
N PHE A 94 3.29 -5.14 12.45
CA PHE A 94 4.50 -4.59 13.06
C PHE A 94 4.21 -4.02 14.47
N PRO A 95 3.74 -4.85 15.43
CA PRO A 95 3.25 -4.36 16.72
C PRO A 95 4.31 -3.66 17.60
N ASN A 96 5.59 -3.95 17.37
CA ASN A 96 6.71 -3.42 18.16
C ASN A 96 7.62 -2.48 17.35
N VAL A 97 7.17 -2.03 16.18
CA VAL A 97 7.93 -1.12 15.31
C VAL A 97 7.14 0.17 15.16
N PRO A 98 7.76 1.35 15.30
CA PRO A 98 7.11 2.62 14.97
C PRO A 98 6.54 2.60 13.54
N VAL A 99 5.28 3.00 13.39
CA VAL A 99 4.59 3.06 12.10
C VAL A 99 4.17 4.50 11.79
N VAL A 100 4.58 4.99 10.63
CA VAL A 100 4.14 6.24 10.04
C VAL A 100 3.20 5.93 8.88
N VAL A 101 2.06 6.61 8.80
CA VAL A 101 1.10 6.45 7.69
C VAL A 101 0.90 7.80 7.01
N THR A 102 1.11 7.87 5.70
CA THR A 102 0.80 9.07 4.91
C THR A 102 -0.67 9.05 4.49
N CYS A 103 -1.42 10.05 4.94
CA CYS A 103 -2.76 10.35 4.46
C CYS A 103 -2.65 11.37 3.33
N HIS A 104 -3.06 10.99 2.11
CA HIS A 104 -3.00 11.89 0.95
C HIS A 104 -4.20 12.82 0.88
N ASP A 105 -5.36 12.33 1.28
CA ASP A 105 -6.61 13.09 1.38
C ASP A 105 -7.56 12.36 2.33
N LEU A 106 -8.71 12.98 2.61
CA LEU A 106 -9.78 12.40 3.44
C LEU A 106 -11.11 12.40 2.68
N LEU A 107 -11.11 12.44 1.35
CA LEU A 107 -12.32 12.67 0.55
C LEU A 107 -13.36 11.58 0.80
N ALA A 108 -12.96 10.31 0.79
CA ALA A 108 -13.86 9.19 1.05
C ALA A 108 -14.42 9.19 2.49
N VAL A 109 -13.62 9.59 3.48
CA VAL A 109 -14.05 9.70 4.88
C VAL A 109 -15.06 10.84 5.04
N ARG A 110 -14.77 12.01 4.46
CA ARG A 110 -15.66 13.17 4.46
C ARG A 110 -16.97 12.87 3.73
N GLY A 111 -16.92 12.18 2.59
CA GLY A 111 -18.09 11.68 1.89
C GLY A 111 -18.92 10.70 2.73
N ALA A 112 -18.29 9.79 3.47
CA ALA A 112 -18.97 8.88 4.39
C ALA A 112 -19.61 9.60 5.59
N LEU A 113 -19.12 10.78 5.95
CA LEU A 113 -19.70 11.67 6.97
C LEU A 113 -20.82 12.58 6.42
N GLY A 114 -21.14 12.47 5.12
CA GLY A 114 -22.20 13.23 4.48
C GLY A 114 -21.78 14.59 3.91
N GLU A 115 -20.47 14.88 3.87
CA GLU A 115 -19.97 16.07 3.19
C GLU A 115 -20.02 15.90 1.66
N GLU A 116 -20.35 16.99 0.95
CA GLU A 116 -20.21 17.03 -0.50
C GLU A 116 -18.71 17.01 -0.85
N THR A 117 -18.29 15.92 -1.49
CA THR A 117 -16.92 15.74 -1.96
C THR A 117 -16.96 15.24 -3.40
N ASP A 118 -16.01 15.69 -4.23
CA ASP A 118 -15.83 15.16 -5.60
C ASP A 118 -15.15 13.78 -5.61
N SER A 119 -15.33 12.99 -4.55
CA SER A 119 -14.79 11.63 -4.49
C SER A 119 -15.57 10.75 -5.47
N PRO A 120 -14.89 10.04 -6.39
CA PRO A 120 -15.57 9.04 -7.20
C PRO A 120 -16.17 7.95 -6.29
N ALA A 121 -17.35 7.45 -6.68
CA ALA A 121 -17.96 6.29 -6.01
C ALA A 121 -17.03 5.08 -6.11
N SER A 122 -16.89 4.35 -5.00
CA SER A 122 -16.00 3.18 -4.83
C SER A 122 -16.54 1.90 -5.46
#